data_AF-A0A2T0BJG7-F1
#
_entry.id   AF-A0A2T0BJG7-F1
#
_cell.length_a   1.000
_cell.length_b   1.000
_cell.length_c   1.000
_cell.angle_alpha   90.00
_cell.angle_beta   90.00
_cell.angle_gamma   90.00
#
_symmetry.space_group_name_H-M   'P 1'
#
loop_
_entity.id
_entity.type
_entity.pdbx_description
1 polymer ?
#
loop_
_entity_poly.entity_id
_entity_poly.type
_entity_poly.pdbx_seq_one_letter_code
_entity_poly.pdbx_strand_id
1 'polypeptide(L)'
;MRGIDVSNHNGIIDFTRVRNSGIELVYMKATEGTTYQDSFLDRNYNGAIGANMMVGFYHFLAGTSLPETQAENFYNQIKNKVSALKPSLDLEVSGFDVINYALRFIKRFEALSNLPIVIYSSPYFINANLDSRLAKYPLWVAHYGVMTPMKNNIWGTSHVGHQYTETGRVDGVNGYCDLNNFYSGIFVSDTRIENPSKSDYSSIVRELQNQINLQGFGNVAVDGIAGNEALSHVPTLRFGAQGGITKAMQMLINEYGYALIPDGIFGQNTRNAVIAFQGSKGLIQDGIVGPNTWSKLLQL
;
A
#
# COMPACT_ATOMS: atom_id res chain seq x y z
N MET A 1 -3.73 10.04 -6.02
CA MET A 1 -3.97 9.79 -4.59
C MET A 1 -3.11 10.74 -3.79
N ARG A 2 -3.61 11.25 -2.67
CA ARG A 2 -2.89 12.24 -1.87
C ARG A 2 -1.94 11.54 -0.90
N GLY A 3 -0.69 11.95 -0.89
CA GLY A 3 0.32 11.38 0.00
C GLY A 3 1.14 12.44 0.71
N ILE A 4 1.83 11.99 1.75
CA ILE A 4 2.89 12.74 2.43
C ILE A 4 4.16 11.90 2.45
N ASP A 5 5.29 12.54 2.69
CA ASP A 5 6.51 11.87 3.11
C ASP A 5 7.04 12.51 4.39
N VAL A 6 7.57 11.68 5.29
CA VAL A 6 7.92 12.08 6.66
C VAL A 6 9.21 11.41 7.13
N SER A 7 9.85 12.03 8.12
CA SER A 7 11.06 11.56 8.79
C SER A 7 11.02 11.89 10.28
N ASN A 8 12.12 11.62 11.00
CA ASN A 8 12.32 12.10 12.37
C ASN A 8 12.13 13.62 12.54
N HIS A 9 12.31 14.42 11.49
CA HIS A 9 12.19 15.88 11.54
C HIS A 9 10.74 16.35 11.80
N ASN A 10 9.74 15.54 11.46
CA ASN A 10 8.33 15.87 11.70
C ASN A 10 7.89 15.58 13.14
N GLY A 11 8.72 14.88 13.93
CA GLY A 11 8.42 14.51 15.32
C GLY A 11 7.23 13.55 15.44
N ILE A 12 6.42 13.73 16.50
CA ILE A 12 5.25 12.88 16.74
C ILE A 12 4.11 13.29 15.80
N ILE A 13 3.57 12.31 15.07
CA ILE A 13 2.47 12.48 14.12
C ILE A 13 1.23 11.71 14.60
N ASP A 14 0.06 12.33 14.48
CA ASP A 14 -1.24 11.69 14.66
C ASP A 14 -1.78 11.21 13.30
N PHE A 15 -1.53 9.94 12.98
CA PHE A 15 -1.91 9.38 11.68
C PHE A 15 -3.41 9.21 11.49
N THR A 16 -4.21 9.14 12.56
CA THR A 16 -5.68 9.14 12.44
C THR A 16 -6.16 10.48 11.92
N ARG A 17 -5.62 11.60 12.44
CA ARG A 17 -5.92 12.94 11.92
C ARG A 17 -5.40 13.15 10.50
N VAL A 18 -4.21 12.65 10.20
CA VAL A 18 -3.64 12.66 8.84
C VAL A 18 -4.60 11.96 7.87
N ARG A 19 -5.04 10.73 8.20
CA ARG A 19 -6.00 9.97 7.38
C ARG A 19 -7.33 10.71 7.19
N ASN A 20 -7.86 11.30 8.27
CA ASN A 20 -9.11 12.06 8.25
C ASN A 20 -9.00 13.37 7.45
N SER A 21 -7.80 13.91 7.29
CA SER A 21 -7.54 15.07 6.42
C SER A 21 -7.53 14.73 4.91
N GLY A 22 -7.70 13.44 4.57
CA GLY A 22 -7.77 12.94 3.21
C GLY A 22 -6.42 12.53 2.62
N ILE A 23 -5.38 12.36 3.45
CA ILE A 23 -4.13 11.72 3.04
C ILE A 23 -4.32 10.20 3.05
N GLU A 24 -3.91 9.55 1.97
CA GLU A 24 -4.09 8.13 1.71
C GLU A 24 -2.77 7.35 1.80
N LEU A 25 -1.67 7.99 1.38
CA LEU A 25 -0.33 7.40 1.29
C LEU A 25 0.66 8.11 2.23
N VAL A 26 1.61 7.34 2.77
CA VAL A 26 2.76 7.90 3.50
C VAL A 26 4.05 7.18 3.10
N TYR A 27 5.04 7.95 2.67
CA TYR A 27 6.45 7.50 2.64
C TYR A 27 7.13 7.87 3.95
N MET A 28 7.96 6.98 4.47
CA MET A 28 8.71 7.21 5.71
C MET A 28 10.20 7.02 5.49
N LYS A 29 11.02 7.93 6.00
CA LYS A 29 12.47 7.75 6.01
C LYS A 29 12.78 6.50 6.79
N ALA A 30 13.50 5.57 6.18
CA ALA A 30 13.97 4.38 6.88
C ALA A 30 15.43 4.52 7.28
N THR A 31 16.28 4.91 6.32
CA THR A 31 17.73 4.91 6.50
C THR A 31 18.41 5.99 5.65
N GLU A 32 19.64 6.31 6.02
CA GLU A 32 20.54 7.19 5.28
C GLU A 32 21.95 6.63 5.42
N GLY A 33 22.69 6.54 4.32
CA GLY A 33 24.03 5.95 4.37
C GLY A 33 24.04 4.54 4.98
N THR A 34 25.18 4.15 5.55
CA THR A 34 25.39 2.77 6.01
C THR A 34 24.88 2.47 7.40
N THR A 35 24.68 3.49 8.24
CA THR A 35 24.41 3.27 9.68
C THR A 35 23.23 4.06 10.22
N TYR A 36 22.84 5.17 9.60
CA TYR A 36 21.71 5.93 10.11
C TYR A 36 20.41 5.17 9.83
N GLN A 37 19.61 5.04 10.88
CA GLN A 37 18.26 4.49 10.89
C GLN A 37 17.36 5.55 11.50
N ASP A 38 16.25 5.86 10.84
CA ASP A 38 15.32 6.86 11.34
C ASP A 38 14.64 6.36 12.61
N SER A 39 14.85 7.09 13.72
CA SER A 39 14.36 6.70 15.04
C SER A 39 12.84 6.77 15.19
N PHE A 40 12.13 7.42 14.25
CA PHE A 40 10.68 7.51 14.22
C PHE A 40 10.03 6.47 13.32
N LEU A 41 10.80 5.70 12.54
CA LEU A 41 10.23 4.78 11.54
C LEU A 41 9.19 3.82 12.14
N ASP A 42 9.51 3.12 13.22
CA ASP A 42 8.59 2.12 13.80
C ASP A 42 7.33 2.77 14.37
N ARG A 43 7.46 3.96 14.97
CA ARG A 43 6.31 4.74 15.45
C ARG A 43 5.42 5.17 14.28
N ASN A 44 6.04 5.73 13.24
CA ASN A 44 5.32 6.23 12.07
C ASN A 44 4.63 5.09 11.33
N TYR A 45 5.32 3.97 11.15
CA TYR A 45 4.79 2.77 10.51
C TYR A 45 3.57 2.24 11.28
N ASN A 46 3.69 2.02 12.59
CA ASN A 46 2.59 1.49 13.39
C ASN A 46 1.39 2.45 13.42
N GLY A 47 1.64 3.76 13.50
CA GLY A 47 0.58 4.78 13.44
C GLY A 47 -0.15 4.78 12.10
N ALA A 48 0.60 4.76 11.00
CA ALA A 48 0.04 4.76 9.64
C ALA A 48 -0.75 3.48 9.33
N ILE A 49 -0.21 2.31 9.70
CA ILE A 49 -0.91 1.02 9.56
C ILE A 49 -2.19 1.02 10.39
N GLY A 50 -2.14 1.46 11.65
CA GLY A 50 -3.31 1.57 12.52
C GLY A 50 -4.38 2.53 12.00
N ALA A 51 -3.98 3.54 11.21
CA ALA A 51 -4.89 4.46 10.53
C ALA A 51 -5.33 3.99 9.14
N ASN A 52 -5.02 2.74 8.74
CA ASN A 52 -5.36 2.16 7.45
C ASN A 52 -4.84 3.01 6.27
N MET A 53 -3.58 3.46 6.35
CA MET A 53 -2.87 4.18 5.30
C MET A 53 -1.98 3.23 4.49
N MET A 54 -1.77 3.55 3.22
CA MET A 54 -0.82 2.85 2.36
C MET A 54 0.59 3.37 2.65
N VAL A 55 1.49 2.46 3.04
CA VAL A 55 2.83 2.82 3.50
C VAL A 55 3.92 2.47 2.50
N GLY A 56 4.93 3.33 2.43
CA GLY A 56 6.18 3.15 1.70
C GLY A 56 7.36 3.63 2.53
N PHE A 57 8.57 3.27 2.07
CA PHE A 57 9.81 3.62 2.75
C PHE A 57 10.79 4.22 1.76
N TYR A 58 11.60 5.16 2.22
CA TYR A 58 12.67 5.72 1.40
C TYR A 58 14.04 5.64 2.10
N HIS A 59 15.06 5.56 1.27
CA HIS A 59 16.47 5.60 1.66
C HIS A 59 17.15 6.80 1.01
N PHE A 60 17.80 7.63 1.83
CA PHE A 60 18.61 8.75 1.36
C PHE A 60 20.02 8.28 1.00
N LEU A 61 20.37 8.34 -0.29
CA LEU A 61 21.66 7.86 -0.77
C LEU A 61 22.80 8.83 -0.40
N ALA A 62 23.82 8.33 0.29
CA ALA A 62 25.01 9.09 0.64
C ALA A 62 26.24 8.68 -0.19
N GLY A 63 27.02 9.64 -0.66
CA GLY A 63 28.25 9.39 -1.44
C GLY A 63 29.48 8.93 -0.64
N THR A 64 29.38 8.86 0.69
CA THR A 64 30.51 8.66 1.60
C THR A 64 30.80 7.19 1.91
N SER A 65 30.02 6.25 1.38
CA SER A 65 30.01 4.86 1.86
C SER A 65 29.50 3.85 0.81
N LEU A 66 29.90 2.58 0.89
CA LEU A 66 29.56 1.58 -0.13
C LEU A 66 28.04 1.44 -0.35
N PRO A 67 27.55 1.54 -1.61
CA PRO A 67 26.12 1.52 -1.90
C PRO A 67 25.47 0.17 -1.57
N GLU A 68 26.21 -0.95 -1.60
CA GLU A 68 25.70 -2.26 -1.20
C GLU A 68 25.39 -2.32 0.30
N THR A 69 26.24 -1.72 1.14
CA THR A 69 26.00 -1.66 2.59
C THR A 69 24.84 -0.74 2.93
N GLN A 70 24.65 0.34 2.15
CA GLN A 70 23.46 1.19 2.26
C GLN A 70 22.18 0.41 1.91
N ALA A 71 22.21 -0.40 0.85
CA ALA A 71 21.09 -1.26 0.46
C ALA A 71 20.76 -2.30 1.55
N GLU A 72 21.78 -2.88 2.20
CA GLU A 72 21.60 -3.80 3.33
C GLU A 72 21.00 -3.09 4.56
N ASN A 73 21.47 -1.89 4.87
CA ASN A 73 20.90 -1.07 5.96
C ASN A 73 19.41 -0.80 5.69
N PHE A 74 19.07 -0.35 4.48
CA PHE A 74 17.68 -0.11 4.08
C PHE A 74 16.82 -1.37 4.16
N TYR A 75 17.26 -2.47 3.54
CA TYR A 75 16.55 -3.74 3.58
C TYR A 75 16.31 -4.24 5.01
N ASN A 76 17.34 -4.23 5.86
CA ASN A 76 17.23 -4.72 7.23
C ASN A 76 16.20 -3.94 8.05
N GLN A 77 16.04 -2.66 7.76
CA GLN A 77 15.11 -1.79 8.48
C GLN A 77 13.65 -2.00 8.09
N ILE A 78 13.40 -2.46 6.85
CA ILE A 78 12.04 -2.59 6.30
C ILE A 78 11.57 -4.04 6.08
N LYS A 79 12.46 -5.05 6.09
CA LYS A 79 12.15 -6.44 5.70
C LYS A 79 10.99 -7.11 6.44
N ASN A 80 10.68 -6.66 7.66
CA ASN A 80 9.59 -7.19 8.49
C ASN A 80 8.33 -6.29 8.47
N LYS A 81 8.28 -5.32 7.57
CA LYS A 81 7.19 -4.36 7.43
C LYS A 81 6.46 -4.59 6.11
N VAL A 82 5.13 -4.49 6.15
CA VAL A 82 4.31 -4.52 4.93
C VAL A 82 4.51 -3.18 4.21
N SER A 83 4.71 -3.22 2.90
CA SER A 83 4.82 -2.02 2.06
C SER A 83 3.88 -2.14 0.87
N ALA A 84 2.96 -1.19 0.74
CA ALA A 84 2.10 -1.08 -0.45
C ALA A 84 2.86 -0.39 -1.59
N LEU A 85 3.74 0.55 -1.23
CA LEU A 85 4.45 1.41 -2.16
C LEU A 85 5.86 0.86 -2.44
N LYS A 86 6.35 1.09 -3.66
CA LYS A 86 7.72 0.75 -4.05
C LYS A 86 8.71 1.40 -3.09
N PRO A 87 9.70 0.69 -2.54
CA PRO A 87 10.79 1.33 -1.83
C PRO A 87 11.41 2.43 -2.69
N SER A 88 11.62 3.61 -2.12
CA SER A 88 12.18 4.76 -2.86
C SER A 88 13.67 4.91 -2.59
N LEU A 89 14.44 5.10 -3.66
CA LEU A 89 15.82 5.56 -3.57
C LEU A 89 15.85 7.06 -3.86
N ASP A 90 16.20 7.83 -2.83
CA ASP A 90 16.31 9.27 -2.88
C ASP A 90 17.70 9.67 -3.37
N LEU A 91 17.72 10.30 -4.55
CA LEU A 91 18.91 10.74 -5.28
C LEU A 91 18.94 12.26 -5.40
N GLU A 92 19.57 12.92 -4.44
CA GLU A 92 19.69 14.39 -4.43
C GLU A 92 21.07 14.92 -3.99
N VAL A 93 22.06 14.04 -3.80
CA VAL A 93 23.43 14.42 -3.44
C VAL A 93 24.40 14.10 -4.57
N SER A 94 25.18 15.11 -4.98
CA SER A 94 26.24 15.02 -5.98
C SER A 94 27.63 14.92 -5.36
N GLY A 95 28.69 14.94 -6.18
CA GLY A 95 30.08 14.91 -5.71
C GLY A 95 30.73 13.52 -5.73
N PHE A 96 30.06 12.54 -6.31
CA PHE A 96 30.55 11.19 -6.58
C PHE A 96 29.89 10.65 -7.85
N ASP A 97 30.25 9.44 -8.26
CA ASP A 97 29.65 8.75 -9.41
C ASP A 97 28.24 8.25 -9.06
N VAL A 98 27.28 9.17 -9.03
CA VAL A 98 25.90 8.96 -8.56
C VAL A 98 25.25 7.78 -9.30
N ILE A 99 25.41 7.69 -10.62
CA ILE A 99 24.75 6.64 -11.41
C ILE A 99 25.31 5.26 -11.09
N ASN A 100 26.64 5.08 -11.10
CA ASN A 100 27.17 3.75 -10.79
C ASN A 100 26.89 3.37 -9.32
N TYR A 101 26.85 4.34 -8.41
CA TYR A 101 26.41 4.12 -7.03
C TYR A 101 24.96 3.66 -6.95
N ALA A 102 24.03 4.39 -7.56
CA ALA A 102 22.61 4.07 -7.55
C ALA A 102 22.35 2.69 -8.16
N LEU A 103 22.95 2.37 -9.31
CA LEU A 103 22.77 1.07 -9.95
C LEU A 103 23.29 -0.09 -9.09
N ARG A 104 24.39 0.10 -8.36
CA ARG A 104 24.93 -0.89 -7.41
C ARG A 104 24.03 -1.06 -6.19
N PHE A 105 23.53 0.05 -5.63
CA PHE A 105 22.53 0.03 -4.57
C PHE A 105 21.31 -0.78 -5.00
N ILE A 106 20.71 -0.42 -6.15
CA ILE A 106 19.47 -1.02 -6.64
C ILE A 106 19.67 -2.52 -6.88
N LYS A 107 20.77 -2.90 -7.55
CA LYS A 107 21.10 -4.31 -7.79
C LYS A 107 21.19 -5.11 -6.49
N ARG A 108 21.84 -4.56 -5.45
CA ARG A 108 21.94 -5.23 -4.15
C ARG A 108 20.60 -5.30 -3.44
N PHE A 109 19.84 -4.21 -3.44
CA PHE A 109 18.54 -4.12 -2.79
C PHE A 109 17.51 -5.07 -3.42
N GLU A 110 17.42 -5.10 -4.75
CA GLU A 110 16.53 -6.01 -5.49
C GLU A 110 16.90 -7.48 -5.20
N ALA A 111 18.20 -7.81 -5.12
CA ALA A 111 18.65 -9.17 -4.77
C ALA A 111 18.31 -9.60 -3.34
N LEU A 112 18.15 -8.64 -2.40
CA LEU A 112 17.77 -8.92 -1.01
C LEU A 112 16.25 -9.00 -0.82
N SER A 113 15.50 -8.17 -1.54
CA SER A 113 14.09 -7.90 -1.26
C SER A 113 13.11 -8.49 -2.27
N ASN A 114 13.56 -8.71 -3.51
CA ASN A 114 12.70 -8.93 -4.68
C ASN A 114 11.65 -7.80 -4.91
N LEU A 115 11.86 -6.61 -4.33
CA LEU A 115 10.93 -5.47 -4.47
C LEU A 115 11.39 -4.53 -5.60
N PRO A 116 10.46 -4.03 -6.44
CA PRO A 116 10.76 -3.00 -7.43
C PRO A 116 10.95 -1.64 -6.75
N ILE A 117 11.91 -0.84 -7.24
CA ILE A 117 12.25 0.47 -6.68
C ILE A 117 11.59 1.62 -7.46
N VAL A 118 11.39 2.77 -6.80
CA VAL A 118 11.08 4.06 -7.44
C VAL A 118 12.21 5.05 -7.17
N ILE A 119 12.59 5.85 -8.16
CA ILE A 119 13.60 6.90 -7.99
C ILE A 119 12.93 8.18 -7.54
N TYR A 120 13.40 8.76 -6.45
CA TYR A 120 13.05 10.11 -6.05
C TYR A 120 14.17 11.08 -6.42
N SER A 121 13.84 12.20 -7.07
CA SER A 121 14.81 13.26 -7.40
C SER A 121 14.12 14.53 -7.92
N SER A 122 14.86 15.64 -7.94
CA SER A 122 14.42 16.89 -8.60
C SER A 122 14.81 16.90 -10.09
N PRO A 123 14.03 17.56 -10.98
CA PRO A 123 14.35 17.63 -12.40
C PRO A 123 15.69 18.32 -12.68
N TYR A 124 16.12 19.25 -11.83
CA TYR A 124 17.42 19.89 -11.92
C TYR A 124 18.56 18.90 -11.64
N PHE A 125 18.42 18.11 -10.58
CA PHE A 125 19.40 17.09 -10.23
C PHE A 125 19.48 15.99 -11.29
N ILE A 126 18.32 15.56 -11.80
CA ILE A 126 18.21 14.59 -12.89
C ILE A 126 19.03 15.05 -14.11
N ASN A 127 18.78 16.27 -14.58
CA ASN A 127 19.44 16.79 -15.78
C ASN A 127 20.95 16.98 -15.61
N ALA A 128 21.42 17.21 -14.38
CA ALA A 128 22.83 17.49 -14.08
C ALA A 128 23.65 16.23 -13.75
N ASN A 129 23.05 15.22 -13.11
CA ASN A 129 23.78 14.14 -12.46
C ASN A 129 23.34 12.73 -12.86
N LEU A 130 22.19 12.58 -13.53
CA LEU A 130 21.64 11.28 -13.86
C LEU A 130 21.63 11.01 -15.37
N ASP A 131 21.54 9.72 -15.75
CA ASP A 131 21.48 9.28 -17.15
C ASP A 131 20.43 8.18 -17.40
N SER A 132 20.23 7.86 -18.68
CA SER A 132 19.18 6.97 -19.19
C SER A 132 19.22 5.54 -18.65
N ARG A 133 20.30 5.11 -17.97
CA ARG A 133 20.36 3.78 -17.33
C ARG A 133 19.29 3.61 -16.24
N LEU A 134 18.78 4.72 -15.69
CA LEU A 134 17.68 4.70 -14.72
C LEU A 134 16.27 4.72 -15.36
N ALA A 135 16.13 4.88 -16.69
CA ALA A 135 14.84 5.09 -17.36
C ALA A 135 13.82 3.94 -17.16
N LYS A 136 14.30 2.73 -16.82
CA LYS A 136 13.42 1.57 -16.53
C LYS A 136 12.73 1.65 -15.16
N TYR A 137 13.19 2.51 -14.27
CA TYR A 137 12.59 2.72 -12.95
C TYR A 137 11.59 3.86 -13.01
N PRO A 138 10.44 3.77 -12.32
CA PRO A 138 9.50 4.87 -12.25
C PRO A 138 10.09 6.05 -11.46
N LEU A 139 9.60 7.25 -11.76
CA LEU A 139 10.05 8.51 -11.13
C LEU A 139 9.01 9.04 -10.15
N TRP A 140 9.42 9.37 -8.94
CA TRP A 140 8.76 10.29 -8.03
C TRP A 140 9.53 11.61 -8.07
N VAL A 141 8.95 12.64 -8.68
CA VAL A 141 9.64 13.91 -8.93
C VAL A 141 9.35 14.95 -7.86
N ALA A 142 10.39 15.62 -7.35
CA ALA A 142 10.26 16.80 -6.50
C ALA A 142 10.36 18.08 -7.35
N HIS A 143 9.24 18.80 -7.50
CA HIS A 143 9.23 20.07 -8.20
C HIS A 143 8.13 20.98 -7.66
N TYR A 144 8.55 21.92 -6.80
CA TYR A 144 7.63 22.69 -5.97
C TYR A 144 6.99 23.87 -6.70
N GLY A 145 5.79 24.25 -6.25
CA GLY A 145 5.11 25.46 -6.71
C GLY A 145 4.56 25.39 -8.14
N VAL A 146 4.56 24.21 -8.75
CA VAL A 146 4.04 23.99 -10.11
C VAL A 146 3.00 22.86 -10.10
N MET A 147 2.03 22.92 -11.01
CA MET A 147 1.10 21.80 -11.22
C MET A 147 1.70 20.69 -12.08
N THR A 148 2.54 21.05 -13.04
CA THR A 148 3.17 20.11 -13.98
C THR A 148 4.68 20.18 -13.79
N PRO A 149 5.32 19.07 -13.36
CA PRO A 149 6.77 18.99 -13.31
C PRO A 149 7.43 19.35 -14.65
N MET A 150 8.56 20.04 -14.61
CA MET A 150 9.29 20.36 -15.84
C MET A 150 9.80 19.09 -16.51
N LYS A 151 9.94 19.14 -17.84
CA LYS A 151 10.54 18.05 -18.61
C LYS A 151 11.99 17.82 -18.18
N ASN A 152 12.38 16.57 -17.98
CA ASN A 152 13.77 16.15 -17.77
C ASN A 152 14.26 15.22 -18.90
N ASN A 153 15.58 15.01 -18.97
CA ASN A 153 16.27 14.28 -20.02
C ASN A 153 16.12 12.74 -19.98
N ILE A 154 15.54 12.16 -18.92
CA ILE A 154 15.39 10.70 -18.78
C ILE A 154 13.92 10.27 -18.91
N TRP A 155 13.04 10.86 -18.09
CA TRP A 155 11.62 10.50 -18.01
C TRP A 155 10.70 11.44 -18.79
N GLY A 156 11.24 12.49 -19.40
CA GLY A 156 10.42 13.53 -20.03
C GLY A 156 9.52 14.19 -18.98
N THR A 157 8.21 14.05 -19.15
CA THR A 157 7.19 14.48 -18.17
C THR A 157 6.55 13.32 -17.42
N SER A 158 6.95 12.08 -17.70
CA SER A 158 6.38 10.88 -17.06
C SER A 158 6.85 10.75 -15.62
N HIS A 159 5.92 10.49 -14.71
CA HIS A 159 6.21 10.28 -13.29
C HIS A 159 5.03 9.53 -12.64
N VAL A 160 5.32 8.81 -11.56
CA VAL A 160 4.34 8.08 -10.73
C VAL A 160 4.09 8.74 -9.38
N GLY A 161 4.87 9.79 -9.06
CA GLY A 161 4.71 10.63 -7.90
C GLY A 161 5.19 12.04 -8.19
N HIS A 162 4.55 13.05 -7.61
CA HIS A 162 4.95 14.45 -7.67
C HIS A 162 4.87 15.06 -6.28
N GLN A 163 6.03 15.34 -5.69
CA GLN A 163 6.14 16.18 -4.49
C GLN A 163 6.06 17.64 -4.95
N TYR A 164 4.95 18.31 -4.62
CA TYR A 164 4.62 19.63 -5.16
C TYR A 164 4.82 20.77 -4.16
N THR A 165 5.06 20.46 -2.89
CA THR A 165 5.47 21.43 -1.87
C THR A 165 6.09 20.72 -0.67
N GLU A 166 7.07 21.37 -0.05
CA GLU A 166 7.64 21.01 1.25
C GLU A 166 7.01 21.77 2.43
N THR A 167 6.20 22.79 2.12
CA THR A 167 5.61 23.72 3.11
C THR A 167 4.13 23.46 3.36
N GLY A 168 3.66 22.24 3.09
CA GLY A 168 2.27 21.86 3.32
C GLY A 168 1.87 21.90 4.79
N ARG A 169 0.57 21.98 5.05
CA ARG A 169 -0.02 21.84 6.39
C ARG A 169 -1.02 20.69 6.36
N VAL A 170 -0.77 19.68 7.18
CA VAL A 170 -1.60 18.47 7.28
C VAL A 170 -2.02 18.30 8.73
N ASP A 171 -3.31 18.05 8.94
CA ASP A 171 -3.79 17.82 10.29
C ASP A 171 -3.15 16.57 10.89
N GLY A 172 -2.62 16.68 12.11
CA GLY A 172 -1.85 15.62 12.76
C GLY A 172 -0.34 15.66 12.53
N VAL A 173 0.18 16.51 11.62
CA VAL A 173 1.63 16.75 11.45
C VAL A 173 1.99 18.13 12.03
N ASN A 174 3.00 18.16 12.89
CA ASN A 174 3.50 19.43 13.42
C ASN A 174 4.39 20.13 12.40
N GLY A 175 4.23 21.44 12.25
CA GLY A 175 5.08 22.21 11.34
C GLY A 175 4.69 22.05 9.87
N TYR A 176 5.69 22.06 9.00
CA TYR A 176 5.51 21.84 7.57
C TYR A 176 5.57 20.33 7.24
N CYS A 177 4.91 19.95 6.16
CA CYS A 177 4.83 18.58 5.69
C CYS A 177 4.94 18.54 4.17
N ASP A 178 5.75 17.60 3.68
CA ASP A 178 5.90 17.33 2.26
C ASP A 178 4.60 16.74 1.71
N LEU A 179 4.10 17.32 0.62
CA LEU A 179 2.85 16.90 -0.02
C LEU A 179 3.07 16.36 -1.41
N ASN A 180 2.38 15.25 -1.67
CA ASN A 180 2.57 14.44 -2.86
C ASN A 180 1.24 14.12 -3.55
N ASN A 181 1.29 14.07 -4.88
CA ASN A 181 0.31 13.37 -5.70
C ASN A 181 0.94 12.09 -6.25
N PHE A 182 0.37 10.94 -5.91
CA PHE A 182 0.83 9.64 -6.40
C PHE A 182 -0.16 8.99 -7.38
N TYR A 183 0.38 8.24 -8.33
CA TYR A 183 -0.33 7.53 -9.40
C TYR A 183 -0.07 6.02 -9.31
N SER A 184 -0.83 5.21 -10.06
CA SER A 184 -0.83 3.74 -9.94
C SER A 184 0.56 3.10 -10.01
N GLY A 185 1.49 3.68 -10.79
CA GLY A 185 2.84 3.16 -10.91
C GLY A 185 3.69 3.24 -9.63
N ILE A 186 3.21 3.84 -8.54
CA ILE A 186 3.92 3.90 -7.25
C ILE A 186 3.85 2.58 -6.46
N PHE A 187 2.90 1.70 -6.76
CA PHE A 187 2.68 0.46 -6.00
C PHE A 187 3.69 -0.63 -6.35
N VAL A 188 4.05 -1.47 -5.36
CA VAL A 188 4.97 -2.61 -5.50
C VAL A 188 4.50 -3.58 -6.59
N SER A 189 3.19 -3.75 -6.70
CA SER A 189 2.53 -4.59 -7.68
C SER A 189 1.48 -3.76 -8.41
N ASP A 190 1.23 -4.08 -9.69
CA ASP A 190 0.09 -3.52 -10.45
C ASP A 190 -1.27 -3.87 -9.82
N THR A 191 -1.27 -4.79 -8.85
CA THR A 191 -2.30 -4.83 -7.82
C THR A 191 -2.12 -3.59 -6.95
N ARG A 192 -2.80 -2.53 -7.37
CA ARG A 192 -3.26 -1.50 -6.46
C ARG A 192 -3.65 -2.19 -5.13
N ILE A 193 -3.14 -1.70 -3.99
CA ILE A 193 -4.05 -1.61 -2.85
C ILE A 193 -5.06 -0.54 -3.28
N GLU A 194 -5.98 -0.98 -4.11
CA GLU A 194 -7.19 -0.27 -4.41
C GLU A 194 -7.91 -0.15 -3.07
N ASN A 195 -8.50 1.01 -2.77
CA ASN A 195 -9.80 0.94 -2.11
C ASN A 195 -10.59 -0.11 -2.91
N PRO A 196 -11.06 -1.21 -2.29
CA PRO A 196 -11.44 -2.43 -3.01
C PRO A 196 -12.38 -2.10 -4.16
N SER A 197 -11.82 -2.06 -5.37
CA SER A 197 -12.47 -1.53 -6.57
C SER A 197 -12.49 -2.63 -7.62
N LYS A 198 -13.40 -3.57 -7.38
CA LYS A 198 -13.91 -4.55 -8.33
C LYS A 198 -12.97 -5.66 -8.83
N SER A 199 -11.64 -5.58 -8.87
CA SER A 199 -10.84 -6.72 -9.39
C SER A 199 -10.65 -7.84 -8.36
N ASP A 200 -10.33 -7.52 -7.10
CA ASP A 200 -10.25 -8.50 -6.00
C ASP A 200 -11.64 -8.91 -5.53
N TYR A 201 -12.55 -7.94 -5.38
CA TYR A 201 -13.94 -8.25 -5.09
C TYR A 201 -14.58 -9.16 -6.15
N SER A 202 -14.38 -8.89 -7.45
CA SER A 202 -14.90 -9.77 -8.52
C SER A 202 -14.24 -11.14 -8.51
N SER A 203 -12.94 -11.25 -8.21
CA SER A 203 -12.27 -12.55 -8.11
C SER A 203 -12.76 -13.36 -6.91
N ILE A 204 -13.00 -12.72 -5.76
CA ILE A 204 -13.62 -13.33 -4.58
C ILE A 204 -15.06 -13.76 -4.89
N VAL A 205 -15.82 -12.95 -5.63
CA VAL A 205 -17.18 -13.32 -6.08
C VAL A 205 -17.14 -14.50 -7.06
N ARG A 206 -16.16 -14.57 -7.98
CA ARG A 206 -15.95 -15.75 -8.84
C ARG A 206 -15.65 -16.99 -8.01
N GLU A 207 -14.81 -16.87 -6.98
CA GLU A 207 -14.53 -17.98 -6.08
C GLU A 207 -15.80 -18.42 -5.34
N LEU A 208 -16.58 -17.48 -4.82
CA LEU A 208 -17.87 -17.79 -4.20
C LEU A 208 -18.83 -18.50 -5.18
N GLN A 209 -18.99 -17.99 -6.40
CA GLN A 209 -19.82 -18.57 -7.46
C GLN A 209 -19.34 -19.98 -7.83
N ASN A 210 -18.03 -20.18 -7.99
CA ASN A 210 -17.43 -21.49 -8.21
C ASN A 210 -17.75 -22.46 -7.06
N GLN A 211 -17.63 -22.01 -5.80
CA GLN A 211 -17.88 -22.84 -4.64
C GLN A 211 -19.37 -23.17 -4.44
N ILE A 212 -20.27 -22.25 -4.78
CA ILE A 212 -21.72 -22.51 -4.84
C ILE A 212 -22.01 -23.66 -5.79
N ASN A 213 -21.43 -23.62 -7.00
CA ASN A 213 -21.61 -24.66 -8.01
C ASN A 213 -20.96 -25.98 -7.59
N LEU A 214 -19.70 -25.93 -7.14
CA LEU A 214 -18.92 -27.09 -6.75
C LEU A 214 -19.55 -27.86 -5.58
N GLN A 215 -20.15 -27.15 -4.63
CA GLN A 215 -20.75 -27.75 -3.43
C GLN A 215 -22.25 -28.05 -3.60
N GLY A 216 -22.80 -27.85 -4.80
CA GLY A 216 -24.18 -28.21 -5.12
C GLY A 216 -25.25 -27.30 -4.50
N PHE A 217 -24.90 -26.09 -4.11
CA PHE A 217 -25.87 -25.11 -3.60
C PHE A 217 -26.65 -24.40 -4.71
N GLY A 218 -26.16 -24.44 -5.95
CA GLY A 218 -26.81 -23.83 -7.10
C GLY A 218 -26.06 -24.11 -8.40
N ASN A 219 -26.52 -23.47 -9.48
CA ASN A 219 -25.84 -23.45 -10.78
C ASN A 219 -25.80 -22.01 -11.30
N VAL A 220 -24.98 -21.18 -10.66
CA VAL A 220 -24.88 -19.74 -10.92
C VAL A 220 -23.81 -19.44 -11.97
N ALA A 221 -23.96 -18.35 -12.72
CA ALA A 221 -22.92 -17.88 -13.63
C ALA A 221 -21.65 -17.47 -12.84
N VAL A 222 -20.47 -17.86 -13.33
CA VAL A 222 -19.17 -17.50 -12.75
C VAL A 222 -18.61 -16.27 -13.47
N ASP A 223 -19.27 -15.14 -13.28
CA ASP A 223 -19.00 -13.87 -13.96
C ASP A 223 -18.31 -12.83 -13.06
N GLY A 224 -18.19 -13.13 -11.76
CA GLY A 224 -17.60 -12.23 -10.77
C GLY A 224 -18.44 -11.00 -10.47
N ILE A 225 -19.73 -11.03 -10.81
CA ILE A 225 -20.68 -9.96 -10.54
C ILE A 225 -21.53 -10.40 -9.34
N ALA A 226 -21.46 -9.63 -8.25
CA ALA A 226 -22.35 -9.84 -7.12
C ALA A 226 -23.77 -9.43 -7.53
N GLY A 227 -24.70 -10.39 -7.46
CA GLY A 227 -26.08 -10.19 -7.88
C GLY A 227 -27.04 -11.12 -7.15
N ASN A 228 -28.34 -10.90 -7.39
CA ASN A 228 -29.42 -11.65 -6.72
C ASN A 228 -29.32 -13.16 -6.94
N GLU A 229 -28.76 -13.60 -8.07
CA GLU A 229 -28.56 -15.03 -8.36
C GLU A 229 -27.53 -15.67 -7.42
N ALA A 230 -26.36 -15.06 -7.20
CA ALA A 230 -25.41 -15.57 -6.21
C ALA A 230 -25.99 -15.48 -4.79
N LEU A 231 -26.67 -14.37 -4.46
CA LEU A 231 -27.29 -14.15 -3.15
C LEU A 231 -28.38 -15.18 -2.82
N SER A 232 -29.12 -15.70 -3.80
CA SER A 232 -30.17 -16.70 -3.55
C SER A 232 -29.63 -18.11 -3.29
N HIS A 233 -28.36 -18.37 -3.61
CA HIS A 233 -27.75 -19.69 -3.50
C HIS A 233 -26.66 -19.80 -2.42
N VAL A 234 -26.28 -18.70 -1.76
CA VAL A 234 -25.35 -18.77 -0.63
C VAL A 234 -26.01 -19.42 0.61
N PRO A 235 -25.35 -20.41 1.24
CA PRO A 235 -25.87 -21.04 2.46
C PRO A 235 -25.73 -20.14 3.68
N THR A 236 -26.51 -20.41 4.73
CA THR A 236 -26.29 -19.78 6.03
C THR A 236 -25.03 -20.33 6.68
N LEU A 237 -24.05 -19.48 6.97
CA LEU A 237 -22.82 -19.87 7.68
C LEU A 237 -22.90 -19.50 9.17
N ARG A 238 -22.36 -20.37 10.02
CA ARG A 238 -22.31 -20.19 11.47
C ARG A 238 -21.07 -20.87 12.04
N PHE A 239 -20.78 -20.66 13.32
CA PHE A 239 -19.66 -21.31 14.02
C PHE A 239 -19.61 -22.81 13.75
N GLY A 240 -18.43 -23.31 13.38
CA GLY A 240 -18.19 -24.70 13.00
C GLY A 240 -18.38 -25.01 11.51
N ALA A 241 -18.94 -24.09 10.70
CA ALA A 241 -18.96 -24.24 9.24
C ALA A 241 -17.55 -24.31 8.67
N GLN A 242 -17.36 -25.13 7.62
CA GLN A 242 -16.07 -25.31 6.96
C GLN A 242 -16.23 -25.36 5.44
N GLY A 243 -15.16 -25.10 4.70
CA GLY A 243 -15.09 -25.29 3.25
C GLY A 243 -14.97 -23.99 2.45
N GLY A 244 -14.99 -24.12 1.12
CA GLY A 244 -14.66 -23.02 0.20
C GLY A 244 -15.58 -21.80 0.29
N ILE A 245 -16.88 -21.99 0.55
CA ILE A 245 -17.82 -20.87 0.77
C ILE A 245 -17.48 -20.11 2.06
N THR A 246 -17.06 -20.81 3.11
CA THR A 246 -16.60 -20.17 4.36
C THR A 246 -15.33 -19.35 4.09
N LYS A 247 -14.41 -19.88 3.29
CA LYS A 247 -13.18 -19.18 2.88
C LYS A 247 -13.51 -17.92 2.07
N ALA A 248 -14.40 -18.02 1.09
CA ALA A 248 -14.83 -16.88 0.29
C ALA A 248 -15.52 -15.81 1.16
N MET A 249 -16.31 -16.20 2.16
CA MET A 249 -16.88 -15.27 3.14
C MET A 249 -15.80 -14.55 3.97
N GLN A 250 -14.77 -15.27 4.44
CA GLN A 250 -13.64 -14.68 5.15
C GLN A 250 -12.84 -13.71 4.25
N MET A 251 -12.73 -13.98 2.95
CA MET A 251 -12.15 -13.05 2.00
C MET A 251 -13.04 -11.80 1.84
N LEU A 252 -14.36 -11.98 1.64
CA LEU A 252 -15.31 -10.87 1.50
C LEU A 252 -15.35 -9.97 2.72
N ILE A 253 -15.34 -10.53 3.94
CA ILE A 253 -15.36 -9.71 5.15
C ILE A 253 -14.05 -8.94 5.31
N ASN A 254 -12.90 -9.47 4.85
CA ASN A 254 -11.65 -8.74 4.87
C ASN A 254 -11.65 -7.50 3.96
N GLU A 255 -12.47 -7.48 2.89
CA GLU A 255 -12.70 -6.29 2.06
C GLU A 255 -13.30 -5.11 2.86
N TYR A 256 -13.88 -5.39 4.04
CA TYR A 256 -14.39 -4.37 4.97
C TYR A 256 -13.39 -4.01 6.09
N GLY A 257 -12.11 -4.38 5.94
CA GLY A 257 -11.04 -4.03 6.88
C GLY A 257 -10.89 -5.00 8.05
N TYR A 258 -11.50 -6.17 7.99
CA TYR A 258 -11.29 -7.24 8.96
C TYR A 258 -10.02 -8.03 8.56
N ALA A 259 -9.24 -8.50 9.54
CA ALA A 259 -7.96 -9.17 9.29
C ALA A 259 -8.06 -10.67 9.62
N LEU A 260 -8.99 -11.39 8.99
CA LEU A 260 -9.10 -12.84 9.13
C LEU A 260 -8.07 -13.54 8.24
N ILE A 261 -7.63 -14.73 8.69
CA ILE A 261 -6.96 -15.69 7.82
C ILE A 261 -8.05 -16.47 7.08
N PRO A 262 -8.13 -16.45 5.73
CA PRO A 262 -9.14 -17.20 4.98
C PRO A 262 -8.77 -18.69 4.90
N ASP A 263 -8.88 -19.38 6.04
CA ASP A 263 -8.59 -20.81 6.19
C ASP A 263 -9.78 -21.71 5.85
N GLY A 264 -10.95 -21.13 5.60
CA GLY A 264 -12.19 -21.86 5.36
C GLY A 264 -12.81 -22.45 6.61
N ILE A 265 -12.41 -22.02 7.81
CA ILE A 265 -12.93 -22.48 9.10
C ILE A 265 -13.68 -21.35 9.81
N PHE A 266 -14.96 -21.56 10.06
CA PHE A 266 -15.77 -20.62 10.84
C PHE A 266 -15.53 -20.83 12.35
N GLY A 267 -14.33 -20.46 12.80
CA GLY A 267 -13.93 -20.50 14.20
C GLY A 267 -14.34 -19.23 14.97
N GLN A 268 -13.80 -19.10 16.19
CA GLN A 268 -14.12 -17.98 17.08
C GLN A 268 -13.74 -16.62 16.48
N ASN A 269 -12.59 -16.53 15.81
CA ASN A 269 -12.13 -15.28 15.17
C ASN A 269 -13.08 -14.85 14.05
N THR A 270 -13.49 -15.80 13.20
CA THR A 270 -14.48 -15.57 12.13
C THR A 270 -15.81 -15.09 12.73
N ARG A 271 -16.29 -15.73 13.80
CA ARG A 271 -17.52 -15.31 14.48
C ARG A 271 -17.43 -13.89 15.04
N ASN A 272 -16.32 -13.54 15.69
CA ASN A 272 -16.11 -12.21 16.24
C ASN A 272 -16.08 -11.14 15.14
N ALA A 273 -15.43 -11.42 14.01
CA ALA A 273 -15.42 -10.53 12.85
C ALA A 273 -16.81 -10.36 12.24
N VAL A 274 -17.59 -11.43 12.10
CA VAL A 274 -18.98 -11.36 11.61
C VAL A 274 -19.86 -10.50 12.53
N ILE A 275 -19.75 -10.67 13.85
CA ILE A 275 -20.47 -9.83 14.83
C ILE A 275 -20.10 -8.35 14.66
N ALA A 276 -18.81 -8.04 14.55
CA ALA A 276 -18.33 -6.68 14.37
C ALA A 276 -18.77 -6.09 13.01
N PHE A 277 -18.78 -6.89 11.94
CA PHE A 277 -19.29 -6.50 10.63
C PHE A 277 -20.80 -6.23 10.67
N GLN A 278 -21.58 -7.10 11.30
CA GLN A 278 -23.00 -6.89 11.49
C GLN A 278 -23.26 -5.56 12.22
N GLY A 279 -22.49 -5.28 13.28
CA GLY A 279 -22.57 -4.01 14.00
C GLY A 279 -22.28 -2.80 13.12
N SER A 280 -21.23 -2.87 12.28
CA SER A 280 -20.88 -1.76 11.37
C SER A 280 -21.89 -1.55 10.24
N LYS A 281 -22.74 -2.55 9.95
CA LYS A 281 -23.80 -2.49 8.92
C LYS A 281 -25.21 -2.29 9.50
N GLY A 282 -25.35 -2.10 10.81
CA GLY A 282 -26.66 -1.92 11.47
C GLY A 282 -27.53 -3.18 11.45
N LEU A 283 -26.91 -4.37 11.38
CA LEU A 283 -27.59 -5.66 11.44
C LEU A 283 -27.64 -6.19 12.88
N ILE A 284 -28.46 -7.23 13.10
CA ILE A 284 -28.44 -8.01 14.34
C ILE A 284 -27.07 -8.69 14.46
N GLN A 285 -26.40 -8.51 15.60
CA GLN A 285 -25.05 -9.00 15.88
C GLN A 285 -25.07 -10.44 16.42
N ASP A 286 -25.64 -11.39 15.67
CA ASP A 286 -25.78 -12.79 16.09
C ASP A 286 -24.56 -13.69 15.74
N GLY A 287 -23.65 -13.18 14.92
CA GLY A 287 -22.48 -13.93 14.42
C GLY A 287 -22.83 -15.00 13.38
N ILE A 288 -24.01 -14.90 12.76
CA ILE A 288 -24.51 -15.79 11.72
C ILE A 288 -24.53 -15.05 10.39
N VAL A 289 -23.95 -15.65 9.36
CA VAL A 289 -23.99 -15.11 8.00
C VAL A 289 -25.24 -15.66 7.30
N GLY A 290 -26.39 -15.04 7.59
CA GLY A 290 -27.65 -15.27 6.89
C GLY A 290 -27.85 -14.33 5.68
N PRO A 291 -29.02 -14.36 5.01
CA PRO A 291 -29.26 -13.59 3.78
C PRO A 291 -28.97 -12.09 3.90
N ASN A 292 -29.32 -11.46 5.02
CA ASN A 292 -29.06 -10.04 5.25
C ASN A 292 -27.55 -9.74 5.39
N THR A 293 -26.82 -10.59 6.10
CA THR A 293 -25.36 -10.48 6.22
C THR A 293 -24.67 -10.70 4.88
N TRP A 294 -25.12 -11.71 4.12
CA TRP A 294 -24.62 -11.97 2.76
C TRP A 294 -24.88 -10.82 1.80
N SER A 295 -26.09 -10.25 1.79
CA SER A 295 -26.41 -9.07 1.00
C SER A 295 -25.44 -7.93 1.29
N LYS A 296 -25.13 -7.67 2.56
CA LYS A 296 -24.14 -6.64 2.92
C LYS A 296 -22.72 -6.99 2.55
N LEU A 297 -22.27 -8.23 2.70
CA LEU A 297 -20.95 -8.66 2.22
C LEU A 297 -20.84 -8.49 0.70
N LEU A 298 -21.92 -8.80 -0.01
CA LEU A 298 -22.02 -8.75 -1.47
C LEU A 298 -22.36 -7.35 -2.03
N GLN A 299 -22.35 -6.31 -1.19
CA GLN A 299 -22.62 -4.92 -1.61
C GLN A 299 -23.99 -4.73 -2.30
N LEU A 300 -24.99 -5.50 -1.87
CA LEU A 300 -26.39 -5.46 -2.33
C LEU A 300 -27.33 -4.76 -1.33
#